data_AF-A0A8J5XKH0-F1
#
_entry.id   AF-A0A8J5XKH0-F1
#
_cell.length_a   1.000
_cell.length_b   1.000
_cell.length_c   1.000
_cell.angle_alpha   90.00
_cell.angle_beta   90.00
_cell.angle_gamma   90.00
#
_symmetry.space_group_name_H-M   'P 1'
#
loop_
_entity.id
_entity.type
_entity.pdbx_description
1 polymer ?
#
loop_
_entity_poly.entity_id
_entity_poly.type
_entity_poly.pdbx_seq_one_letter_code
_entity_poly.pdbx_strand_id
1 'polypeptide(L)'
;MPKAAISSDLASAELARLSGLFGFGDGTPDSIRATQLFGGYSGETFRIDELHGARRVAALKVCRGYPQEEVRAQAAVQGLIGARGFTGACAALPLVSPPGSAPAYVAQSARGEPVCMLSFVDGVPADAAIDAGADAVGVLRAVGERLASLHAVPVDARADGLRTFRDGGVCLLARHAAGAIGEEMRKSEHTRGHPFVARYGALLAELRAAVAVADVLPNGILHGDPFLDNVLVVTDPPLLQSAAPADGGTMAAQPGLTPVGSVSGAVSGLAHSPSIVHCAFVDFEDAAVGPLVFDVACCAASSCFVRAAAGADGAGASAEELGGVLDAGRLAALLIGYCTVRPLTAAEKRAFGAWLRVSIACNATWRFVNFHIAHREAIEARESYRELEARLEQLRAPDCVAMVHAILNALPQASEDRAAEAPGGGVAAAAGAAAEPPGARAWLDANLPTVAAATAAAGFVVGALLRAGARRKR
;
A
#
# COMPACT_ATOMS: atom_id res chain seq x y z
N MET A 1 16.53 2.63 -6.96
CA MET A 1 17.14 2.10 -8.19
C MET A 1 16.34 2.59 -9.38
N PRO A 2 16.95 3.12 -10.44
CA PRO A 2 16.24 3.26 -11.70
C PRO A 2 15.86 1.84 -12.15
N LYS A 3 14.56 1.49 -12.09
CA LYS A 3 14.08 0.27 -12.73
C LYS A 3 14.48 0.41 -14.20
N ALA A 4 15.30 -0.51 -14.72
CA ALA A 4 15.62 -0.52 -16.13
C ALA A 4 14.31 -0.42 -16.90
N ALA A 5 14.12 0.65 -17.67
CA ALA A 5 12.93 0.81 -18.47
C ALA A 5 12.91 -0.40 -19.41
N ILE A 6 12.02 -1.35 -19.13
CA ILE A 6 11.66 -2.37 -20.09
C ILE A 6 10.99 -1.56 -21.19
N SER A 7 11.75 -1.29 -22.27
CA SER A 7 11.21 -0.72 -23.50
C SER A 7 9.96 -1.51 -23.83
N SER A 8 8.79 -0.88 -23.80
CA SER A 8 7.57 -1.61 -24.10
C SER A 8 7.61 -2.05 -25.56
N ASP A 9 7.71 -3.36 -25.80
CA ASP A 9 7.67 -3.92 -27.15
C ASP A 9 6.25 -3.92 -27.75
N LEU A 10 5.27 -3.37 -27.04
CA LEU A 10 3.91 -3.26 -27.54
C LEU A 10 3.83 -2.15 -28.59
N ALA A 11 3.62 -2.57 -29.84
CA ALA A 11 3.37 -1.65 -30.94
C ALA A 11 2.13 -0.80 -30.66
N SER A 12 2.16 0.48 -31.05
CA SER A 12 1.03 1.41 -30.87
C SER A 12 -0.29 0.87 -31.43
N ALA A 13 -0.23 0.06 -32.49
CA ALA A 13 -1.40 -0.63 -33.06
C ALA A 13 -2.05 -1.63 -32.10
N GLU A 14 -1.26 -2.35 -31.30
CA GLU A 14 -1.80 -3.30 -30.32
C GLU A 14 -2.44 -2.57 -29.13
N LEU A 15 -1.82 -1.48 -28.66
CA LEU A 15 -2.40 -0.64 -27.60
C LEU A 15 -3.73 -0.02 -28.03
N ALA A 16 -3.82 0.46 -29.28
CA ALA A 16 -5.07 0.98 -29.84
C ALA A 16 -6.14 -0.11 -29.96
N ARG A 17 -5.79 -1.28 -30.49
CA ARG A 17 -6.69 -2.44 -30.58
C ARG A 17 -7.24 -2.81 -29.20
N LEU A 18 -6.36 -2.97 -28.20
CA LEU A 18 -6.76 -3.32 -26.84
C LEU A 18 -7.65 -2.24 -26.22
N SER A 19 -7.31 -0.96 -26.38
CA SER A 19 -8.13 0.17 -25.88
C SER A 19 -9.52 0.18 -26.50
N GLY A 20 -9.62 -0.11 -27.80
CA GLY A 20 -10.90 -0.21 -28.52
C GLY A 20 -11.83 -1.29 -27.95
N LEU A 21 -11.29 -2.38 -27.40
CA LEU A 21 -12.09 -3.43 -26.74
C LEU A 21 -12.82 -2.92 -25.47
N PHE A 22 -12.30 -1.87 -24.84
CA PHE A 22 -12.92 -1.21 -23.68
C PHE A 22 -13.68 0.07 -24.07
N GLY A 23 -13.85 0.31 -25.38
CA GLY A 23 -14.55 1.48 -25.90
C GLY A 23 -13.76 2.77 -25.73
N PHE A 24 -12.43 2.72 -25.73
CA PHE A 24 -11.52 3.87 -25.80
C PHE A 24 -10.93 4.00 -27.20
N GLY A 25 -11.21 5.12 -27.86
CA GLY A 25 -10.88 5.31 -29.27
C GLY A 25 -11.71 4.40 -30.20
N ASP A 26 -11.31 4.35 -31.46
CA ASP A 26 -11.96 3.52 -32.50
C ASP A 26 -11.14 2.26 -32.84
N GLY A 27 -10.11 1.97 -32.04
CA GLY A 27 -9.18 0.86 -32.26
C GLY A 27 -7.99 1.20 -33.16
N THR A 28 -7.90 2.43 -33.68
CA THR A 28 -6.77 2.88 -34.51
C THR A 28 -5.72 3.68 -33.71
N PRO A 29 -4.43 3.63 -34.09
CA PRO A 29 -3.36 4.37 -33.38
C PRO A 29 -3.62 5.87 -33.26
N ASP A 30 -4.27 6.49 -34.25
CA ASP A 30 -4.51 7.93 -34.28
C ASP A 30 -5.64 8.37 -33.33
N SER A 31 -6.44 7.41 -32.84
CA SER A 31 -7.54 7.68 -31.91
C SER A 31 -7.11 7.82 -30.44
N ILE A 32 -5.88 7.41 -30.11
CA ILE A 32 -5.36 7.44 -28.75
C ILE A 32 -3.93 7.99 -28.68
N ARG A 33 -3.54 8.48 -27.51
CA ARG A 33 -2.14 8.66 -27.12
C ARG A 33 -1.86 7.74 -25.94
N ALA A 34 -0.87 6.87 -26.11
CA ALA A 34 -0.39 6.01 -25.04
C ALA A 34 0.92 6.55 -24.46
N THR A 35 0.96 6.71 -23.14
CA THR A 35 2.18 7.07 -22.40
C THR A 35 2.47 5.95 -21.41
N GLN A 36 3.62 5.29 -21.53
CA GLN A 36 4.01 4.28 -20.54
C GLN A 36 4.20 4.96 -19.19
N LEU A 37 3.52 4.45 -18.17
CA LEU A 37 3.67 4.89 -16.80
C LEU A 37 4.78 4.08 -16.14
N PHE A 38 5.51 4.72 -15.23
CA PHE A 38 6.40 4.00 -14.34
C PHE A 38 5.55 3.09 -13.43
N GLY A 39 5.86 1.79 -13.37
CA GLY A 39 4.98 0.80 -12.73
C GLY A 39 5.72 -0.30 -11.97
N GLY A 40 4.93 -1.10 -11.24
CA GLY A 40 5.35 -2.24 -10.40
C GLY A 40 6.07 -3.37 -11.14
N TYR A 41 6.41 -4.44 -10.43
CA TYR A 41 7.12 -5.61 -11.02
C TYR A 41 6.22 -6.52 -11.87
N SER A 42 4.91 -6.32 -11.78
CA SER A 42 3.86 -7.23 -12.22
C SER A 42 3.32 -6.99 -13.64
N GLY A 43 3.93 -6.08 -14.40
CA GLY A 43 3.46 -5.79 -15.75
C GLY A 43 3.85 -4.43 -16.30
N GLU A 44 3.21 -4.07 -17.41
CA GLU A 44 3.34 -2.76 -18.05
C GLU A 44 2.04 -1.99 -17.87
N THR A 45 2.12 -0.71 -17.50
CA THR A 45 0.95 0.15 -17.37
C THR A 45 1.10 1.35 -18.30
N PHE A 46 0.02 1.69 -19.01
CA PHE A 46 -0.02 2.78 -19.96
C PHE A 46 -1.16 3.73 -19.59
N ARG A 47 -0.87 5.02 -19.53
CA ARG A 47 -1.90 6.05 -19.59
C ARG A 47 -2.39 6.14 -21.02
N ILE A 48 -3.70 6.01 -21.22
CA ILE A 48 -4.38 6.12 -22.50
C ILE A 48 -5.21 7.39 -22.48
N ASP A 49 -4.81 8.39 -23.27
CA ASP A 49 -5.58 9.60 -23.52
C ASP A 49 -6.33 9.45 -24.84
N GLU A 50 -7.65 9.59 -24.83
CA GLU A 50 -8.48 9.57 -26.03
C GLU A 50 -8.37 10.90 -26.80
N LEU A 51 -8.00 10.83 -28.09
CA LEU A 51 -7.74 12.02 -28.91
C LEU A 51 -8.99 12.55 -29.63
N HIS A 52 -10.00 11.69 -29.81
CA HIS A 52 -11.23 12.02 -30.53
C HIS A 52 -12.44 11.91 -29.60
N GLY A 53 -13.26 12.96 -29.53
CA GLY A 53 -14.49 12.97 -28.74
C GLY A 53 -14.34 13.57 -27.34
N ALA A 54 -15.04 12.98 -26.37
CA ALA A 54 -14.93 13.38 -24.96
C ALA A 54 -13.54 12.96 -24.48
N ARG A 55 -12.65 13.91 -24.19
CA ARG A 55 -11.26 13.66 -23.76
C ARG A 55 -11.20 12.81 -22.48
N ARG A 56 -11.29 11.49 -22.61
CA ARG A 56 -11.24 10.52 -21.52
C ARG A 56 -9.81 10.07 -21.30
N VAL A 57 -9.50 9.73 -20.05
CA VAL A 57 -8.21 9.17 -19.64
C VAL A 57 -8.45 7.88 -18.88
N ALA A 58 -7.64 6.87 -19.16
CA ALA A 58 -7.66 5.58 -18.48
C ALA A 58 -6.25 5.01 -18.34
N ALA A 59 -6.11 3.98 -17.51
CA ALA A 59 -4.89 3.20 -17.39
C ALA A 59 -5.12 1.80 -17.98
N LEU A 60 -4.35 1.41 -18.99
CA LEU A 60 -4.32 0.07 -19.54
C LEU A 60 -3.17 -0.71 -18.91
N LYS A 61 -3.46 -1.84 -18.28
CA LYS A 61 -2.45 -2.68 -17.62
C LYS A 61 -2.34 -4.03 -18.31
N VAL A 62 -1.12 -4.37 -18.71
CA VAL A 62 -0.75 -5.69 -19.24
C VAL A 62 -0.10 -6.47 -18.11
N CYS A 63 -0.85 -7.43 -17.55
CA CYS A 63 -0.47 -8.14 -16.33
C CYS A 63 0.42 -9.33 -16.68
N ARG A 64 1.74 -9.17 -16.55
CA ARG A 64 2.71 -10.23 -16.86
C ARG A 64 2.98 -11.08 -15.63
N GLY A 65 2.99 -12.40 -15.81
CA GLY A 65 3.21 -13.34 -14.71
C GLY A 65 1.97 -13.69 -13.90
N TYR A 66 0.81 -13.12 -14.24
CA TYR A 66 -0.47 -13.46 -13.63
C TYR A 66 -1.30 -14.30 -14.59
N PRO A 67 -1.93 -15.39 -14.12
CA PRO A 67 -2.87 -16.12 -14.93
C PRO A 67 -4.17 -15.31 -15.11
N GLN A 68 -4.91 -15.59 -16.18
CA GLN A 68 -6.08 -14.81 -16.54
C GLN A 68 -7.17 -14.83 -15.45
N GLU A 69 -7.33 -15.94 -14.73
CA GLU A 69 -8.27 -16.05 -13.61
C GLU A 69 -7.95 -15.09 -12.46
N GLU A 70 -6.67 -14.87 -12.14
CA GLU A 70 -6.29 -13.94 -11.07
C GLU A 70 -6.59 -12.50 -11.46
N VAL A 71 -6.27 -12.12 -12.71
CA VAL A 71 -6.58 -10.77 -13.22
C VAL A 71 -8.09 -10.53 -13.29
N ARG A 72 -8.87 -11.56 -13.63
CA ARG A 72 -10.35 -11.46 -13.59
C ARG A 72 -10.85 -11.26 -12.17
N ALA A 73 -10.28 -11.97 -11.19
CA ALA A 73 -10.68 -11.83 -9.79
C ALA A 73 -10.32 -10.44 -9.23
N GLN A 74 -9.14 -9.90 -9.57
CA GLN A 74 -8.74 -8.53 -9.26
C GLN A 74 -9.72 -7.50 -9.84
N ALA A 75 -9.97 -7.60 -11.15
CA ALA A 75 -10.83 -6.66 -11.86
C ALA A 75 -12.30 -6.75 -11.40
N ALA A 76 -12.77 -7.92 -10.96
CA ALA A 76 -14.10 -8.08 -10.38
C ALA A 76 -14.27 -7.27 -9.09
N VAL A 77 -13.27 -7.27 -8.20
CA VAL A 77 -13.28 -6.43 -6.98
C VAL A 77 -13.32 -4.95 -7.36
N GLN A 78 -12.47 -4.52 -8.29
CA GLN A 78 -12.43 -3.12 -8.73
C GLN A 78 -13.70 -2.68 -9.46
N GLY A 79 -14.30 -3.56 -10.26
CA GLY A 79 -15.59 -3.32 -10.92
C GLY A 79 -16.72 -3.19 -9.91
N LEU A 80 -16.73 -4.04 -8.86
CA LEU A 80 -17.72 -3.97 -7.79
C LEU A 80 -17.60 -2.66 -7.01
N ILE A 81 -16.43 -2.28 -6.51
CA ILE A 81 -16.28 -1.04 -5.72
C ILE A 81 -16.70 0.19 -6.54
N GLY A 82 -16.36 0.22 -7.84
CA GLY A 82 -16.81 1.28 -8.75
C GLY A 82 -18.33 1.29 -8.94
N ALA A 83 -18.94 0.12 -9.15
CA ALA A 83 -20.39 -0.03 -9.28
C ALA A 83 -21.16 0.34 -7.99
N ARG A 84 -20.51 0.25 -6.82
CA ARG A 84 -21.04 0.70 -5.53
C ARG A 84 -20.75 2.19 -5.25
N GLY A 85 -20.17 2.92 -6.21
CA GLY A 85 -19.95 4.36 -6.13
C GLY A 85 -18.72 4.78 -5.33
N PHE A 86 -17.81 3.87 -5.01
CA PHE A 86 -16.55 4.24 -4.37
C PHE A 86 -15.62 4.90 -5.39
N THR A 87 -15.36 6.20 -5.22
CA THR A 87 -14.47 6.99 -6.09
C THR A 87 -13.04 7.09 -5.57
N GLY A 88 -12.75 6.43 -4.45
CA GLY A 88 -11.45 6.45 -3.77
C GLY A 88 -10.43 5.45 -4.29
N ALA A 89 -10.62 4.92 -5.50
CA ALA A 89 -9.74 3.94 -6.12
C ALA A 89 -9.92 3.96 -7.63
N CYS A 90 -8.97 3.36 -8.36
CA CYS A 90 -9.20 3.02 -9.76
C CYS A 90 -10.21 1.87 -9.88
N ALA A 91 -11.22 2.05 -10.73
CA ALA A 91 -12.25 1.05 -11.03
C ALA A 91 -11.93 0.33 -12.34
N ALA A 92 -12.23 -0.96 -12.42
CA ALA A 92 -12.10 -1.71 -13.67
C ALA A 92 -13.17 -1.28 -14.67
N LEU A 93 -12.76 -1.02 -15.91
CA LEU A 93 -13.65 -0.66 -17.01
C LEU A 93 -14.07 -1.93 -17.75
N PRO A 94 -15.38 -2.12 -18.03
CA PRO A 94 -15.85 -3.31 -18.71
C PRO A 94 -15.49 -3.29 -20.19
N LEU A 95 -15.31 -4.47 -20.77
CA LEU A 95 -15.23 -4.69 -22.20
C LEU A 95 -16.55 -4.31 -22.87
N VAL A 96 -16.47 -3.74 -24.07
CA VAL A 96 -17.63 -3.51 -24.93
C VAL A 96 -18.25 -4.87 -25.26
N SER A 97 -19.47 -5.07 -24.78
CA SER A 97 -20.21 -6.33 -24.88
C SER A 97 -21.64 -6.06 -25.36
N PRO A 98 -22.32 -7.04 -25.99
CA PRO A 98 -23.71 -6.89 -26.38
C PRO A 98 -24.63 -6.58 -25.17
N PRO A 99 -25.70 -5.80 -25.36
CA PRO A 99 -26.66 -5.50 -24.30
C PRO A 99 -27.18 -6.76 -23.58
N GLY A 100 -27.19 -6.73 -22.25
CA GLY A 100 -27.64 -7.85 -21.40
C GLY A 100 -26.57 -8.89 -21.06
N SER A 101 -25.36 -8.78 -21.61
CA SER A 101 -24.22 -9.61 -21.19
C SER A 101 -23.72 -9.19 -19.80
N ALA A 102 -23.27 -10.16 -19.01
CA ALA A 102 -22.53 -9.85 -17.78
C ALA A 102 -21.23 -9.11 -18.13
N PRO A 103 -20.82 -8.10 -17.34
CA PRO A 103 -19.61 -7.34 -17.61
C PRO A 103 -18.38 -8.24 -17.49
N ALA A 104 -17.54 -8.21 -18.52
CA ALA A 104 -16.21 -8.81 -18.51
C ALA A 104 -15.16 -7.70 -18.45
N TYR A 105 -14.07 -7.90 -17.71
CA TYR A 105 -13.08 -6.85 -17.43
C TYR A 105 -11.67 -7.18 -17.95
N VAL A 106 -11.48 -8.35 -18.55
CA VAL A 106 -10.15 -8.85 -18.93
C VAL A 106 -10.14 -9.30 -20.39
N ALA A 107 -9.30 -8.63 -21.19
CA ALA A 107 -8.93 -9.01 -22.55
C ALA A 107 -7.63 -9.82 -22.55
N GLN A 108 -7.18 -10.22 -23.74
CA GLN A 108 -5.85 -10.80 -23.96
C GLN A 108 -5.06 -10.00 -25.00
N SER A 109 -3.79 -9.80 -24.73
CA SER A 109 -2.83 -9.29 -25.71
C SER A 109 -2.63 -10.29 -26.85
N ALA A 110 -2.04 -9.85 -27.95
CA ALA A 110 -1.62 -10.74 -29.04
C ALA A 110 -0.62 -11.83 -28.60
N ARG A 111 0.05 -11.64 -27.45
CA ARG A 111 0.97 -12.62 -26.85
C ARG A 111 0.29 -13.51 -25.80
N GLY A 112 -1.02 -13.36 -25.60
CA GLY A 112 -1.81 -14.14 -24.65
C GLY A 112 -1.78 -13.62 -23.20
N GLU A 113 -1.12 -12.49 -22.93
CA GLU A 113 -1.08 -11.90 -21.59
C GLU A 113 -2.45 -11.32 -21.24
N PRO A 114 -2.95 -11.50 -20.00
CA PRO A 114 -4.18 -10.85 -19.57
C PRO A 114 -4.01 -9.32 -19.49
N VAL A 115 -5.03 -8.61 -19.96
CA VAL A 115 -5.07 -7.14 -20.02
C VAL A 115 -6.35 -6.65 -19.36
N CYS A 116 -6.24 -5.66 -18.47
CA CYS A 116 -7.39 -4.93 -17.96
C CYS A 116 -7.23 -3.42 -18.21
N MET A 117 -8.36 -2.72 -18.22
CA MET A 117 -8.39 -1.26 -18.31
C MET A 117 -9.06 -0.70 -17.06
N LEU A 118 -8.47 0.35 -16.51
CA LEU A 118 -8.84 0.96 -15.23
C LEU A 118 -9.16 2.44 -15.45
N SER A 119 -10.08 2.99 -14.65
CA SER A 119 -10.27 4.44 -14.58
C SER A 119 -8.97 5.11 -14.16
N PHE A 120 -8.64 6.25 -14.77
CA PHE A 120 -7.46 7.00 -14.39
C PHE A 120 -7.70 7.77 -13.09
N VAL A 121 -6.67 7.84 -12.25
CA VAL A 121 -6.66 8.59 -10.99
C VAL A 121 -5.47 9.55 -11.05
N ASP A 122 -5.74 10.85 -10.95
CA ASP A 122 -4.70 11.86 -10.86
C ASP A 122 -4.11 11.92 -9.44
N GLY A 123 -2.81 12.20 -9.35
CA GLY A 123 -2.13 12.42 -8.07
C GLY A 123 -0.65 12.10 -8.13
N VAL A 124 0.00 12.22 -6.98
CA VAL A 124 1.39 11.81 -6.74
C VAL A 124 1.36 10.67 -5.73
N PRO A 125 2.20 9.62 -5.86
CA PRO A 125 2.35 8.61 -4.82
C PRO A 125 2.59 9.24 -3.44
N ALA A 126 1.94 8.71 -2.40
CA ALA A 126 1.91 9.34 -1.08
C ALA A 126 3.28 9.36 -0.42
N ASP A 127 4.11 8.35 -0.64
CA ASP A 127 5.51 8.33 -0.21
C ASP A 127 6.33 9.44 -0.89
N ALA A 128 6.20 9.57 -2.22
CA ALA A 128 6.86 10.62 -2.98
C ALA A 128 6.40 12.02 -2.55
N ALA A 129 5.11 12.19 -2.22
CA ALA A 129 4.59 13.44 -1.68
C ALA A 129 5.20 13.78 -0.31
N ILE A 130 5.33 12.79 0.59
CA ILE A 130 5.97 12.95 1.90
C ILE A 130 7.46 13.29 1.74
N ASP A 131 8.17 12.60 0.85
CA ASP A 131 9.58 12.87 0.55
C ASP A 131 9.78 14.27 -0.05
N ALA A 132 8.79 14.78 -0.80
CA ALA A 132 8.75 16.15 -1.31
C ALA A 132 8.34 17.20 -0.25
N GLY A 133 8.13 16.79 1.00
CA GLY A 133 7.85 17.69 2.13
C GLY A 133 6.37 17.87 2.47
N ALA A 134 5.46 17.05 1.93
CA ALA A 134 4.09 17.01 2.42
C ALA A 134 4.04 16.58 3.90
N ASP A 135 3.04 17.06 4.63
CA ASP A 135 2.82 16.65 6.01
C ASP A 135 2.45 15.17 6.09
N ALA A 136 3.41 14.33 6.52
CA ALA A 136 3.21 12.88 6.66
C ALA A 136 2.04 12.54 7.60
N VAL A 137 1.80 13.32 8.65
CA VAL A 137 0.70 13.07 9.59
C VAL A 137 -0.64 13.33 8.90
N GLY A 138 -0.77 14.46 8.18
CA GLY A 138 -1.94 14.79 7.37
C GLY A 138 -2.21 13.77 6.27
N VAL A 139 -1.17 13.37 5.53
CA VAL A 139 -1.26 12.32 4.49
C VAL A 139 -1.78 11.02 5.08
N LEU A 140 -1.16 10.50 6.14
CA LEU A 140 -1.56 9.22 6.73
C LEU A 140 -2.96 9.23 7.32
N ARG A 141 -3.40 10.36 7.87
CA ARG A 141 -4.79 10.52 8.29
C ARG A 141 -5.75 10.38 7.10
N ALA A 142 -5.47 11.06 5.98
CA ALA A 142 -6.27 10.96 4.76
C ALA A 142 -6.25 9.54 4.17
N VAL A 143 -5.10 8.87 4.19
CA VAL A 143 -4.99 7.45 3.78
C VAL A 143 -5.87 6.57 4.66
N GLY A 144 -5.81 6.73 5.99
CA GLY A 144 -6.63 5.96 6.93
C GLY A 144 -8.13 6.15 6.69
N GLU A 145 -8.57 7.39 6.54
CA GLU A 145 -9.97 7.74 6.25
C GLU A 145 -10.45 7.10 4.93
N ARG A 146 -9.61 7.18 3.90
CA ARG A 146 -9.92 6.59 2.59
C ARG A 146 -9.96 5.07 2.63
N LEU A 147 -9.05 4.43 3.38
CA LEU A 147 -9.04 2.98 3.57
C LEU A 147 -10.30 2.50 4.29
N ALA A 148 -10.71 3.21 5.35
CA ALA A 148 -11.97 2.93 6.03
C ALA A 148 -13.19 3.09 5.12
N SER A 149 -13.15 4.06 4.21
CA SER A 149 -14.20 4.26 3.20
C SER A 149 -14.27 3.11 2.19
N LEU A 150 -13.13 2.56 1.76
CA LEU A 150 -13.08 1.34 0.96
C LEU A 150 -13.70 0.16 1.72
N HIS A 151 -13.33 -0.01 3.00
CA HIS A 151 -13.84 -1.08 3.85
C HIS A 151 -15.33 -0.94 4.19
N ALA A 152 -15.92 0.23 4.02
CA ALA A 152 -17.34 0.49 4.20
C ALA A 152 -18.18 0.13 2.96
N VAL A 153 -17.56 -0.20 1.83
CA VAL A 153 -18.29 -0.67 0.64
C VAL A 153 -19.00 -1.98 0.96
N PRO A 154 -20.35 -2.05 0.83
CA PRO A 154 -21.09 -3.27 1.10
C PRO A 154 -20.68 -4.40 0.16
N VAL A 155 -20.42 -5.58 0.72
CA VAL A 155 -20.03 -6.78 -0.03
C VAL A 155 -20.69 -8.02 0.55
N ASP A 156 -21.15 -8.91 -0.32
CA ASP A 156 -21.46 -10.30 -0.02
C ASP A 156 -20.55 -11.16 -0.89
N ALA A 157 -19.43 -11.61 -0.34
CA ALA A 157 -18.39 -12.30 -1.11
C ALA A 157 -18.93 -13.48 -1.93
N ARG A 158 -19.91 -14.21 -1.39
CA ARG A 158 -20.48 -15.39 -2.05
C ARG A 158 -21.45 -14.99 -3.15
N ALA A 159 -22.31 -14.01 -2.89
CA ALA A 159 -23.26 -13.52 -3.90
C ALA A 159 -22.56 -12.75 -5.02
N ASP A 160 -21.52 -11.99 -4.68
CA ASP A 160 -20.73 -11.18 -5.60
C ASP A 160 -19.64 -11.99 -6.33
N GLY A 161 -19.42 -13.26 -5.94
CA GLY A 161 -18.46 -14.16 -6.59
C GLY A 161 -17.00 -13.69 -6.48
N LEU A 162 -16.66 -12.97 -5.41
CA LEU A 162 -15.31 -12.41 -5.21
C LEU A 162 -14.37 -13.45 -4.60
N ARG A 163 -13.10 -13.40 -5.00
CA ARG A 163 -12.06 -14.17 -4.30
C ARG A 163 -11.92 -13.71 -2.85
N THR A 164 -11.65 -14.65 -1.96
CA THR A 164 -11.36 -14.37 -0.55
C THR A 164 -9.87 -14.48 -0.27
N PHE A 165 -9.45 -14.06 0.93
CA PHE A 165 -8.08 -14.26 1.40
C PHE A 165 -7.66 -15.75 1.48
N ARG A 166 -8.63 -16.67 1.40
CA ARG A 166 -8.41 -18.13 1.38
C ARG A 166 -8.19 -18.67 -0.03
N ASP A 167 -8.59 -17.93 -1.07
CA ASP A 167 -8.59 -18.39 -2.47
C ASP A 167 -7.39 -17.86 -3.28
N GLY A 168 -6.40 -17.26 -2.62
CA GLY A 168 -5.20 -16.74 -3.29
C GLY A 168 -5.16 -15.22 -3.45
N GLY A 169 -5.88 -14.46 -2.62
CA GLY A 169 -5.69 -13.00 -2.49
C GLY A 169 -5.23 -12.57 -1.09
N VAL A 170 -4.72 -11.34 -0.98
CA VAL A 170 -4.12 -10.68 0.19
C VAL A 170 -2.77 -11.27 0.62
N CYS A 171 -1.75 -11.06 -0.23
CA CYS A 171 -0.35 -11.44 0.00
C CYS A 171 -0.12 -12.94 0.23
N LEU A 172 -0.87 -13.78 -0.51
CA LEU A 172 -0.75 -15.24 -0.48
C LEU A 172 -0.94 -15.87 0.91
N LEU A 173 -1.74 -15.25 1.80
CA LEU A 173 -2.00 -15.74 3.17
C LEU A 173 -2.38 -17.22 3.20
N ALA A 174 -3.22 -17.69 2.28
CA ALA A 174 -3.59 -19.10 2.16
C ALA A 174 -2.38 -20.01 1.91
N ARG A 175 -1.48 -19.64 0.99
CA ARG A 175 -0.25 -20.40 0.69
C ARG A 175 0.69 -20.40 1.87
N HIS A 176 0.79 -19.28 2.58
CA HIS A 176 1.53 -19.20 3.84
C HIS A 176 0.95 -20.16 4.86
N ALA A 177 -0.33 -20.06 5.20
CA ALA A 177 -1.00 -20.90 6.19
C ALA A 177 -0.89 -22.40 5.86
N ALA A 178 -0.99 -22.77 4.57
CA ALA A 178 -0.77 -24.14 4.10
C ALA A 178 0.69 -24.62 4.22
N GLY A 179 1.65 -23.72 4.43
CA GLY A 179 3.08 -24.03 4.49
C GLY A 179 3.75 -24.16 3.12
N ALA A 180 3.04 -23.89 2.03
CA ALA A 180 3.51 -24.05 0.65
C ALA A 180 4.75 -23.18 0.37
N ILE A 181 4.77 -21.94 0.85
CA ILE A 181 5.92 -21.03 0.69
C ILE A 181 7.16 -21.56 1.41
N GLY A 182 6.98 -22.13 2.61
CA GLY A 182 8.07 -22.76 3.36
C GLY A 182 8.63 -23.99 2.65
N GLU A 183 7.78 -24.76 1.98
CA GLU A 183 8.19 -25.90 1.17
C GLU A 183 8.96 -25.45 -0.09
N GLU A 184 8.49 -24.41 -0.77
CA GLU A 184 9.19 -23.79 -1.91
C GLU A 184 10.62 -23.37 -1.54
N MET A 185 10.77 -22.62 -0.43
CA MET A 185 12.10 -22.21 0.07
C MET A 185 13.01 -23.39 0.45
N ARG A 186 12.44 -24.51 0.94
CA ARG A 186 13.19 -25.72 1.29
C ARG A 186 13.59 -26.56 0.08
N LYS A 187 12.79 -26.54 -0.99
CA LYS A 187 13.07 -27.26 -2.25
C LYS A 187 14.11 -26.53 -3.10
N SER A 188 14.15 -25.20 -3.05
CA SER A 188 15.12 -24.40 -3.79
C SER A 188 16.56 -24.66 -3.30
N GLU A 189 17.45 -24.98 -4.24
CA GLU A 189 18.89 -25.18 -3.96
C GLU A 189 19.58 -23.91 -3.44
N HIS A 190 19.02 -22.73 -3.74
CA HIS A 190 19.57 -21.44 -3.36
C HIS A 190 19.21 -21.03 -1.93
N THR A 191 18.06 -21.49 -1.42
CA THR A 191 17.52 -21.02 -0.14
C THR A 191 17.46 -22.08 0.94
N ARG A 192 17.53 -23.38 0.62
CA ARG A 192 17.32 -24.48 1.59
C ARG A 192 18.21 -24.43 2.85
N GLY A 193 19.40 -23.86 2.74
CA GLY A 193 20.34 -23.68 3.86
C GLY A 193 20.35 -22.26 4.45
N HIS A 194 19.50 -21.37 3.97
CA HIS A 194 19.52 -19.97 4.34
C HIS A 194 18.89 -19.76 5.75
N PRO A 195 19.48 -18.92 6.63
CA PRO A 195 18.98 -18.70 8.00
C PRO A 195 17.50 -18.26 8.08
N PHE A 196 17.03 -17.49 7.09
CA PHE A 196 15.62 -17.08 7.00
C PHE A 196 14.66 -18.27 6.95
N VAL A 197 15.03 -19.37 6.26
CA VAL A 197 14.18 -20.56 6.14
C VAL A 197 13.99 -21.26 7.48
N ALA A 198 15.02 -21.27 8.33
CA ALA A 198 14.92 -21.79 9.69
C ALA A 198 13.99 -20.93 10.57
N ARG A 199 14.05 -19.60 10.42
CA ARG A 199 13.21 -18.66 11.17
C ARG A 199 11.75 -18.65 10.70
N TYR A 200 11.50 -18.93 9.42
CA TYR A 200 10.17 -18.94 8.84
C TYR A 200 9.19 -19.87 9.56
N GLY A 201 9.67 -20.96 10.19
CA GLY A 201 8.82 -21.85 10.98
C GLY A 201 8.08 -21.14 12.13
N ALA A 202 8.77 -20.22 12.83
CA ALA A 202 8.15 -19.44 13.91
C ALA A 202 7.16 -18.41 13.35
N LEU A 203 7.51 -17.73 12.26
CA LEU A 203 6.62 -16.79 11.57
C LEU A 203 5.34 -17.47 11.07
N LEU A 204 5.46 -18.69 10.54
CA LEU A 204 4.35 -19.50 10.09
C LEU A 204 3.39 -19.86 11.22
N ALA A 205 3.89 -20.13 12.43
CA ALA A 205 3.06 -20.41 13.59
C ALA A 205 2.23 -19.17 14.00
N GLU A 206 2.85 -17.99 14.05
CA GLU A 206 2.16 -16.73 14.32
C GLU A 206 1.08 -16.44 13.27
N LEU A 207 1.41 -16.61 11.98
CA LEU A 207 0.48 -16.42 10.88
C LEU A 207 -0.73 -17.36 10.97
N ARG A 208 -0.49 -18.64 11.23
CA ARG A 208 -1.57 -19.62 11.41
C ARG A 208 -2.48 -19.26 12.57
N ALA A 209 -1.93 -18.78 13.68
CA ALA A 209 -2.72 -18.36 14.83
C ALA A 209 -3.61 -17.15 14.50
N ALA A 210 -3.10 -16.15 13.77
CA ALA A 210 -3.89 -15.00 13.34
C ALA A 210 -4.99 -15.39 12.33
N VAL A 211 -4.66 -16.24 11.35
CA VAL A 211 -5.62 -16.73 10.34
C VAL A 211 -6.71 -17.59 10.98
N ALA A 212 -6.41 -18.35 12.03
CA ALA A 212 -7.39 -19.18 12.73
C ALA A 212 -8.52 -18.38 13.38
N VAL A 213 -8.31 -17.09 13.67
CA VAL A 213 -9.32 -16.18 14.24
C VAL A 213 -9.85 -15.18 13.23
N ALA A 214 -9.50 -15.30 11.94
CA ALA A 214 -9.96 -14.37 10.90
C ALA A 214 -11.49 -14.34 10.77
N ASP A 215 -12.15 -15.49 10.94
CA ASP A 215 -13.60 -15.63 10.72
C ASP A 215 -14.44 -14.96 11.83
N VAL A 216 -13.84 -14.64 12.99
CA VAL A 216 -14.52 -13.90 14.08
C VAL A 216 -14.30 -12.38 14.01
N LEU A 217 -13.50 -11.92 13.03
CA LEU A 217 -13.24 -10.51 12.81
C LEU A 217 -14.20 -9.97 11.74
N PRO A 218 -14.50 -8.66 11.74
CA PRO A 218 -15.21 -8.05 10.63
C PRO A 218 -14.48 -8.28 9.30
N ASN A 219 -15.22 -8.77 8.31
CA ASN A 219 -14.73 -9.01 6.96
C ASN A 219 -15.31 -7.98 5.98
N GLY A 220 -14.56 -7.70 4.92
CA GLY A 220 -14.98 -6.81 3.84
C GLY A 220 -13.96 -6.79 2.70
N ILE A 221 -14.12 -5.86 1.76
CA ILE A 221 -13.18 -5.70 0.65
C ILE A 221 -11.85 -5.16 1.19
N LEU A 222 -10.77 -5.85 0.85
CA LEU A 222 -9.39 -5.49 1.14
C LEU A 222 -8.73 -5.03 -0.16
N HIS A 223 -7.90 -4.00 -0.06
CA HIS A 223 -6.88 -3.64 -1.03
C HIS A 223 -5.79 -4.71 -1.13
N GLY A 224 -5.34 -5.23 0.02
CA GLY A 224 -4.31 -6.25 0.15
C GLY A 224 -2.88 -5.72 0.16
N ASP A 225 -2.59 -4.66 -0.58
CA ASP A 225 -1.27 -4.00 -0.56
C ASP A 225 -1.33 -2.45 -0.44
N PRO A 226 -1.96 -1.90 0.61
CA PRO A 226 -2.19 -0.45 0.76
C PRO A 226 -0.91 0.31 1.18
N PHE A 227 0.17 0.12 0.42
CA PHE A 227 1.43 0.81 0.61
C PHE A 227 1.35 2.23 0.05
N LEU A 228 2.22 3.12 0.54
CA LEU A 228 2.12 4.55 0.18
C LEU A 228 2.43 4.83 -1.30
N ASP A 229 3.22 3.98 -1.96
CA ASP A 229 3.44 4.02 -3.40
C ASP A 229 2.21 3.57 -4.21
N ASN A 230 1.29 2.84 -3.58
CA ASN A 230 -0.02 2.43 -4.12
C ASN A 230 -1.16 3.39 -3.72
N VAL A 231 -0.82 4.55 -3.14
CA VAL A 231 -1.79 5.56 -2.75
C VAL A 231 -1.44 6.87 -3.43
N LEU A 232 -2.34 7.36 -4.29
CA LEU A 232 -2.19 8.65 -4.93
C LEU A 232 -2.83 9.74 -4.09
N VAL A 233 -2.10 10.83 -3.86
CA VAL A 233 -2.59 12.04 -3.16
C VAL A 233 -2.60 13.24 -4.09
N VAL A 234 -3.63 14.07 -3.93
CA VAL A 234 -3.74 15.39 -4.57
C VAL A 234 -3.66 16.45 -3.48
N THR A 235 -2.79 17.42 -3.68
CA THR A 235 -2.52 18.53 -2.76
C THR A 235 -3.03 19.86 -3.31
N ASP A 236 -3.38 20.79 -2.42
CA ASP A 236 -3.66 22.19 -2.75
C ASP A 236 -2.81 23.15 -1.88
N PRO A 237 -1.91 23.97 -2.46
CA PRO A 237 -1.58 23.99 -3.89
C PRO A 237 -0.95 22.66 -4.35
N PRO A 238 -1.07 22.28 -5.63
CA PRO A 238 -0.43 21.10 -6.15
C PRO A 238 1.07 21.14 -5.84
N LEU A 239 1.61 20.06 -5.27
CA LEU A 239 3.05 19.89 -5.18
C LEU A 239 3.62 20.05 -6.58
N LEU A 240 4.50 21.05 -6.74
CA LEU A 240 5.27 21.18 -7.97
C LEU A 240 6.00 19.86 -8.14
N GLN A 241 5.57 19.06 -9.12
CA GLN A 241 6.38 17.96 -9.60
C GLN A 241 7.68 18.63 -10.00
N SER A 242 8.75 18.44 -9.21
CA SER A 242 10.08 18.81 -9.66
C SER A 242 10.21 18.14 -11.01
N ALA A 243 10.28 18.95 -12.07
CA ALA A 243 10.17 18.45 -13.42
C ALA A 243 11.08 17.22 -13.51
N ALA A 244 10.49 16.04 -13.72
CA ALA A 244 11.26 14.81 -13.82
C ALA A 244 12.42 15.13 -14.76
N PRO A 245 13.68 14.88 -14.37
CA PRO A 245 14.83 15.36 -15.12
C PRO A 245 14.61 15.02 -16.59
N ALA A 246 14.33 16.06 -17.39
CA ALA A 246 14.17 15.91 -18.81
C ALA A 246 15.53 15.39 -19.29
N ASP A 247 15.49 14.24 -19.95
CA ASP A 247 16.61 13.52 -20.53
C ASP A 247 17.20 12.38 -19.66
N GLY A 248 16.98 11.17 -20.16
CA GLY A 248 17.82 9.99 -19.91
C GLY A 248 19.22 10.16 -20.51
N GLY A 249 19.89 11.27 -20.22
CA GLY A 249 21.28 11.49 -20.54
C GLY A 249 22.15 10.60 -19.66
N THR A 250 22.85 9.66 -20.29
CA THR A 250 23.99 8.96 -19.70
C THR A 250 24.97 9.99 -19.12
N MET A 251 25.05 10.07 -17.79
CA MET A 251 26.05 10.89 -17.12
C MET A 251 27.45 10.28 -17.31
N ALA A 252 28.12 10.70 -18.38
CA ALA A 252 29.57 10.71 -18.41
C ALA A 252 30.03 11.83 -17.45
N ALA A 253 30.83 11.46 -16.45
CA ALA A 253 31.37 12.39 -15.47
C ALA A 253 32.20 13.49 -16.15
N GLN A 254 31.80 14.75 -16.00
CA GLN A 254 32.70 15.89 -16.20
C GLN A 254 33.27 16.33 -14.84
N PRO A 255 34.60 16.37 -14.68
CA PRO A 255 35.23 16.91 -13.48
C PRO A 255 35.36 18.43 -13.61
N GLY A 256 34.85 19.16 -12.63
CA GLY A 256 35.27 20.54 -12.35
C GLY A 256 34.18 21.59 -12.45
N LEU A 257 33.36 21.73 -11.40
CA LEU A 257 32.71 22.99 -11.05
C LEU A 257 32.81 23.20 -9.53
N THR A 258 33.42 24.31 -9.16
CA THR A 258 33.59 24.81 -7.79
C THR A 258 32.26 25.22 -7.16
N PRO A 259 32.12 25.17 -5.82
CA PRO A 259 30.86 25.51 -5.16
C PRO A 259 30.66 27.03 -5.14
N VAL A 260 29.53 27.48 -5.67
CA VAL A 260 29.04 28.87 -5.54
C VAL A 260 28.34 29.02 -4.18
N GLY A 261 28.58 30.17 -3.55
CA GLY A 261 28.37 30.44 -2.14
C GLY A 261 26.95 30.28 -1.59
N SER A 262 26.92 29.96 -0.30
CA SER A 262 25.72 29.91 0.53
C SER A 262 25.06 31.29 0.62
N VAL A 263 23.88 31.44 0.03
CA VAL A 263 23.00 32.58 0.30
C VAL A 263 22.10 32.18 1.47
N SER A 264 22.55 32.53 2.67
CA SER A 264 21.73 32.50 3.89
C SER A 264 20.79 33.70 3.88
N GLY A 265 19.62 33.52 3.28
CA GLY A 265 18.49 34.43 3.40
C GLY A 265 17.38 33.75 4.19
N ALA A 266 17.21 34.11 5.46
CA ALA A 266 16.10 33.67 6.28
C ALA A 266 14.79 34.24 5.72
N VAL A 267 14.10 33.48 4.87
CA VAL A 267 12.72 33.77 4.45
C VAL A 267 11.81 33.26 5.56
N SER A 268 11.47 34.13 6.52
CA SER A 268 10.48 33.84 7.57
C SER A 268 9.05 34.00 7.05
N GLY A 269 8.73 33.33 5.95
CA GLY A 269 7.36 33.12 5.51
C GLY A 269 6.93 31.73 5.99
N LEU A 270 5.99 31.66 6.93
CA LEU A 270 5.29 30.41 7.26
C LEU A 270 4.49 29.98 6.02
N ALA A 271 5.16 29.31 5.08
CA ALA A 271 4.51 28.68 3.95
C ALA A 271 3.49 27.70 4.51
N HIS A 272 2.22 27.90 4.16
CA HIS A 272 1.15 27.00 4.58
C HIS A 272 1.46 25.62 3.97
N SER A 273 1.58 24.59 4.80
CA SER A 273 1.77 23.22 4.31
C SER A 273 0.62 22.87 3.36
N PRO A 274 0.90 22.26 2.19
CA PRO A 274 -0.15 21.89 1.25
C PRO A 274 -1.20 21.01 1.93
N SER A 275 -2.48 21.33 1.71
CA SER A 275 -3.58 20.53 2.24
C SER A 275 -3.84 19.34 1.32
N ILE A 276 -4.16 18.17 1.90
CA ILE A 276 -4.54 16.99 1.12
C ILE A 276 -6.02 17.13 0.75
N VAL A 277 -6.29 17.20 -0.55
CA VAL A 277 -7.65 17.34 -1.09
C VAL A 277 -8.26 15.97 -1.39
N HIS A 278 -7.43 15.05 -1.88
CA HIS A 278 -7.89 13.74 -2.33
C HIS A 278 -6.83 12.66 -2.10
N CYS A 279 -7.31 11.45 -1.86
CA CYS A 279 -6.52 10.24 -1.68
C CYS A 279 -7.25 9.11 -2.43
N ALA A 280 -6.52 8.33 -3.20
CA ALA A 280 -7.08 7.22 -3.96
C ALA A 280 -6.10 6.04 -4.07
N PHE A 281 -6.64 4.83 -3.99
CA PHE A 281 -5.86 3.60 -4.07
C PHE A 281 -5.69 3.12 -5.52
N VAL A 282 -4.53 2.55 -5.80
CA VAL A 282 -4.19 1.89 -7.07
C VAL A 282 -3.50 0.56 -6.79
N ASP A 283 -3.37 -0.28 -7.81
CA ASP A 283 -2.68 -1.58 -7.70
C ASP A 283 -3.36 -2.64 -6.81
N PHE A 284 -4.61 -2.97 -7.17
CA PHE A 284 -5.45 -3.96 -6.48
C PHE A 284 -5.07 -5.43 -6.79
N GLU A 285 -3.78 -5.72 -7.02
CA GLU A 285 -3.34 -7.08 -7.40
C GLU A 285 -3.63 -8.12 -6.33
N ASP A 286 -3.58 -7.70 -5.07
CA ASP A 286 -3.83 -8.53 -3.89
C ASP A 286 -5.26 -8.39 -3.33
N ALA A 287 -6.12 -7.60 -3.98
CA ALA A 287 -7.44 -7.27 -3.45
C ALA A 287 -8.36 -8.48 -3.33
N ALA A 288 -8.99 -8.68 -2.19
CA ALA A 288 -9.89 -9.81 -1.93
C ALA A 288 -10.88 -9.47 -0.82
N VAL A 289 -11.78 -10.39 -0.49
CA VAL A 289 -12.56 -10.29 0.75
C VAL A 289 -11.83 -10.96 1.91
N GLY A 290 -11.71 -10.27 3.04
CA GLY A 290 -11.07 -10.81 4.23
C GLY A 290 -11.15 -9.91 5.46
N PRO A 291 -10.39 -10.22 6.53
CA PRO A 291 -10.46 -9.49 7.79
C PRO A 291 -9.92 -8.06 7.61
N LEU A 292 -10.77 -7.06 7.83
CA LEU A 292 -10.47 -5.65 7.55
C LEU A 292 -9.24 -5.12 8.29
N VAL A 293 -8.97 -5.67 9.48
CA VAL A 293 -7.77 -5.32 10.26
C VAL A 293 -6.45 -5.69 9.56
N PHE A 294 -6.45 -6.66 8.63
CA PHE A 294 -5.25 -6.98 7.86
C PHE A 294 -4.78 -5.76 7.08
N ASP A 295 -5.67 -5.11 6.34
CA ASP A 295 -5.32 -3.98 5.47
C ASP A 295 -4.84 -2.77 6.27
N VAL A 296 -5.48 -2.49 7.41
CA VAL A 296 -5.04 -1.43 8.33
C VAL A 296 -3.64 -1.72 8.84
N ALA A 297 -3.37 -2.98 9.18
CA ALA A 297 -2.07 -3.42 9.65
C ALA A 297 -1.01 -3.42 8.52
N CYS A 298 -1.38 -3.80 7.31
CA CYS A 298 -0.54 -3.77 6.12
C CYS A 298 -0.15 -2.33 5.75
N CYS A 299 -1.11 -1.40 5.81
CA CYS A 299 -0.85 0.02 5.61
C CYS A 299 0.10 0.56 6.69
N ALA A 300 -0.11 0.21 7.96
CA ALA A 300 0.80 0.61 9.05
C ALA A 300 2.21 0.03 8.88
N ALA A 301 2.33 -1.23 8.42
CA ALA A 301 3.60 -1.93 8.21
C ALA A 301 4.52 -1.23 7.20
N SER A 302 3.95 -0.62 6.17
CA SER A 302 4.71 0.08 5.13
C SER A 302 4.92 1.55 5.45
N SER A 303 3.94 2.21 6.08
CA SER A 303 3.87 3.67 6.13
C SER A 303 4.35 4.30 7.45
N CYS A 304 4.29 3.53 8.55
CA CYS A 304 4.50 4.04 9.90
C CYS A 304 5.92 3.78 10.44
N PHE A 305 6.78 3.09 9.68
CA PHE A 305 8.18 2.91 10.04
C PHE A 305 9.03 3.99 9.39
N VAL A 306 9.72 4.80 10.19
CA VAL A 306 10.56 5.91 9.70
C VAL A 306 12.01 5.48 9.77
N ARG A 307 12.75 5.66 8.66
CA ARG A 307 14.19 5.44 8.67
C ARG A 307 14.84 6.47 9.58
N ALA A 308 15.72 6.03 10.47
CA ALA A 308 16.55 6.97 11.20
C ALA A 308 17.27 7.85 10.16
N ALA A 309 17.23 9.18 10.34
CA ALA A 309 17.98 10.08 9.48
C ALA A 309 19.41 9.56 9.45
N ALA A 310 19.91 9.21 8.26
CA ALA A 310 21.25 8.68 8.10
C ALA A 310 22.19 9.66 8.81
N GLY A 311 22.92 9.19 9.83
CA GLY A 311 23.90 10.01 10.51
C GLY A 311 24.79 10.66 9.46
N ALA A 312 25.14 11.93 9.66
CA ALA A 312 25.91 12.73 8.70
C ALA A 312 27.22 12.07 8.23
N ASP A 313 27.67 11.05 8.94
CA ASP A 313 28.95 10.38 8.77
C ASP A 313 28.96 9.34 7.63
N GLY A 314 27.82 9.06 6.98
CA GLY A 314 27.76 8.23 5.76
C GLY A 314 28.27 6.78 5.91
N ALA A 315 28.53 6.32 7.14
CA ALA A 315 28.90 4.93 7.42
C ALA A 315 27.69 4.04 7.14
N GLY A 316 27.87 3.01 6.31
CA GLY A 316 26.79 2.18 5.78
C GLY A 316 25.79 1.72 6.84
N ALA A 317 24.50 1.93 6.56
CA ALA A 317 23.41 1.61 7.45
C ALA A 317 23.41 0.12 7.82
N SER A 318 23.54 -0.17 9.11
CA SER A 318 23.28 -1.47 9.74
C SER A 318 21.84 -1.94 9.45
N ALA A 319 21.58 -3.25 9.61
CA ALA A 319 20.23 -3.80 9.44
C ALA A 319 19.19 -3.16 10.38
N GLU A 320 19.61 -2.67 11.55
CA GLU A 320 18.77 -1.86 12.46
C GLU A 320 18.44 -0.48 11.87
N GLU A 321 19.40 0.16 11.18
CA GLU A 321 19.17 1.42 10.46
C GLU A 321 18.33 1.22 9.18
N LEU A 322 18.31 0.01 8.62
CA LEU A 322 17.48 -0.35 7.47
C LEU A 322 16.00 -0.55 7.88
N GLY A 323 15.73 -1.19 9.01
CA GLY A 323 14.37 -1.52 9.48
C GLY A 323 13.47 -0.30 9.73
N GLY A 324 14.07 0.83 10.11
CA GLY A 324 13.34 1.99 10.60
C GLY A 324 12.75 1.75 11.99
N VAL A 325 12.22 2.82 12.59
CA VAL A 325 11.57 2.80 13.90
C VAL A 325 10.08 3.07 13.67
N LEU A 326 9.21 2.23 14.26
CA LEU A 326 7.78 2.51 14.29
C LEU A 326 7.51 3.88 14.95
N ASP A 327 7.00 4.80 14.15
CA ASP A 327 6.67 6.15 14.56
C ASP A 327 5.24 6.21 15.11
N ALA A 328 5.12 6.55 16.40
CA ALA A 328 3.85 6.61 17.10
C ALA A 328 2.89 7.64 16.51
N GLY A 329 3.41 8.77 16.04
CA GLY A 329 2.63 9.86 15.47
C GLY A 329 1.99 9.44 14.14
N ARG A 330 2.78 8.81 13.25
CA ARG A 330 2.31 8.23 11.99
C ARG A 330 1.26 7.15 12.22
N LEU A 331 1.52 6.21 13.14
CA LEU A 331 0.58 5.14 13.47
C LEU A 331 -0.72 5.70 14.05
N ALA A 332 -0.65 6.64 14.98
CA ALA A 332 -1.83 7.29 15.54
C ALA A 332 -2.62 8.04 14.45
N ALA A 333 -1.95 8.80 13.58
CA ALA A 333 -2.60 9.54 12.51
C ALA A 333 -3.40 8.64 11.55
N LEU A 334 -2.78 7.54 11.11
CA LEU A 334 -3.42 6.53 10.27
C LEU A 334 -4.67 5.95 10.95
N LEU A 335 -4.53 5.46 12.19
CA LEU A 335 -5.61 4.80 12.91
C LEU A 335 -6.76 5.76 13.26
N ILE A 336 -6.45 7.03 13.55
CA ILE A 336 -7.45 8.06 13.80
C ILE A 336 -8.23 8.37 12.54
N GLY A 337 -7.53 8.61 11.43
CA GLY A 337 -8.14 8.81 10.12
C GLY A 337 -9.10 7.68 9.79
N TYR A 338 -8.65 6.44 9.95
CA TYR A 338 -9.49 5.25 9.76
C TYR A 338 -10.73 5.24 10.67
N CYS A 339 -10.55 5.51 11.97
CA CYS A 339 -11.65 5.50 12.94
C CYS A 339 -12.65 6.65 12.78
N THR A 340 -12.36 7.69 11.98
CA THR A 340 -13.34 8.74 11.68
C THR A 340 -14.50 8.23 10.81
N VAL A 341 -14.25 7.23 9.97
CA VAL A 341 -15.26 6.60 9.09
C VAL A 341 -15.73 5.28 9.67
N ARG A 342 -14.79 4.44 10.14
CA ARG A 342 -15.09 3.11 10.65
C ARG A 342 -14.29 2.81 11.93
N PRO A 343 -14.88 2.99 13.12
CA PRO A 343 -14.24 2.62 14.37
C PRO A 343 -13.83 1.15 14.40
N LEU A 344 -12.63 0.86 14.92
CA LEU A 344 -12.18 -0.51 15.16
C LEU A 344 -12.99 -1.14 16.31
N THR A 345 -13.47 -2.36 16.10
CA THR A 345 -14.08 -3.18 17.15
C THR A 345 -13.06 -3.57 18.21
N ALA A 346 -13.52 -3.96 19.40
CA ALA A 346 -12.63 -4.47 20.45
C ALA A 346 -11.83 -5.71 20.00
N ALA A 347 -12.42 -6.57 19.16
CA ALA A 347 -11.74 -7.73 18.60
C ALA A 347 -10.61 -7.34 17.63
N GLU A 348 -10.86 -6.38 16.74
CA GLU A 348 -9.83 -5.86 15.82
C GLU A 348 -8.70 -5.17 16.59
N LYS A 349 -9.00 -4.34 17.60
CA LYS A 349 -7.97 -3.70 18.44
C LYS A 349 -7.07 -4.74 19.10
N ARG A 350 -7.65 -5.83 19.65
CA ARG A 350 -6.85 -6.93 20.25
C ARG A 350 -6.01 -7.68 19.21
N ALA A 351 -6.55 -7.87 18.00
CA ALA A 351 -5.88 -8.62 16.94
C ALA A 351 -4.84 -7.80 16.15
N PHE A 352 -4.90 -6.46 16.22
CA PHE A 352 -4.09 -5.55 15.39
C PHE A 352 -2.59 -5.84 15.45
N GLY A 353 -2.01 -5.98 16.65
CA GLY A 353 -0.56 -6.24 16.78
C GLY A 353 -0.12 -7.57 16.16
N ALA A 354 -0.97 -8.60 16.19
CA ALA A 354 -0.69 -9.88 15.53
C ALA A 354 -0.77 -9.73 14.00
N TRP A 355 -1.81 -9.09 13.49
CA TRP A 355 -1.97 -8.84 12.05
C TRP A 355 -0.88 -7.92 11.48
N LEU A 356 -0.38 -6.97 12.28
CA LEU A 356 0.77 -6.14 11.90
C LEU A 356 2.03 -6.98 11.68
N ARG A 357 2.33 -7.90 12.60
CA ARG A 357 3.43 -8.86 12.40
C ARG A 357 3.19 -9.79 11.22
N VAL A 358 1.96 -10.26 11.01
CA VAL A 358 1.62 -11.12 9.87
C VAL A 358 1.85 -10.40 8.54
N SER A 359 1.38 -9.16 8.39
CA SER A 359 1.58 -8.38 7.16
C SER A 359 3.07 -8.18 6.85
N ILE A 360 3.90 -7.87 7.86
CA ILE A 360 5.35 -7.73 7.69
C ILE A 360 5.99 -9.07 7.35
N ALA A 361 5.57 -10.18 7.97
CA ALA A 361 6.11 -11.50 7.69
C ALA A 361 5.78 -11.99 6.27
N CYS A 362 4.56 -11.74 5.80
CA CYS A 362 4.16 -12.01 4.40
C CYS A 362 5.06 -11.24 3.44
N ASN A 363 5.23 -9.94 3.65
CA ASN A 363 6.09 -9.09 2.82
C ASN A 363 7.58 -9.49 2.89
N ALA A 364 8.10 -9.83 4.07
CA ALA A 364 9.47 -10.31 4.24
C ALA A 364 9.70 -11.59 3.44
N THR A 365 8.74 -12.52 3.50
CA THR A 365 8.84 -13.78 2.79
C THR A 365 8.69 -13.58 1.28
N TRP A 366 7.78 -12.71 0.84
CA TRP A 366 7.65 -12.36 -0.57
C TRP A 366 8.97 -11.79 -1.09
N ARG A 367 9.56 -10.79 -0.43
CA ARG A 367 10.87 -10.23 -0.83
C ARG A 367 11.96 -11.30 -0.87
N PHE A 368 11.99 -12.19 0.12
CA PHE A 368 12.97 -13.27 0.18
C PHE A 368 12.82 -14.23 -1.00
N VAL A 369 11.63 -14.78 -1.24
CA VAL A 369 11.34 -15.70 -2.35
C VAL A 369 11.59 -15.01 -3.68
N ASN A 370 11.09 -13.79 -3.84
CA ASN A 370 11.22 -13.01 -5.06
C ASN A 370 12.69 -12.81 -5.43
N PHE A 371 13.55 -12.36 -4.51
CA PHE A 371 14.93 -12.01 -4.84
C PHE A 371 15.97 -13.13 -4.65
N HIS A 372 15.61 -14.25 -4.02
CA HIS A 372 16.49 -15.42 -3.89
C HIS A 372 16.09 -16.61 -4.77
N ILE A 373 14.88 -16.62 -5.32
CA ILE A 373 14.38 -17.71 -6.16
C ILE A 373 14.00 -17.18 -7.54
N ALA A 374 12.99 -16.30 -7.63
CA ALA A 374 12.42 -15.89 -8.92
C ALA A 374 13.30 -14.91 -9.71
N HIS A 375 13.85 -13.90 -9.03
CA HIS A 375 14.56 -12.75 -9.58
C HIS A 375 15.94 -12.58 -8.95
N ARG A 376 16.75 -13.64 -9.04
CA ARG A 376 18.07 -13.70 -8.40
C ARG A 376 19.06 -12.67 -8.95
N GLU A 377 18.82 -12.18 -10.15
CA GLU A 377 19.56 -11.12 -10.83
C GLU A 377 19.46 -9.77 -10.11
N ALA A 378 18.42 -9.54 -9.30
CA ALA A 378 18.23 -8.30 -8.54
C ALA A 378 19.10 -8.28 -7.25
N ILE A 379 20.43 -8.33 -7.43
CA ILE A 379 21.42 -8.47 -6.36
C ILE A 379 21.23 -7.40 -5.26
N GLU A 380 20.98 -6.16 -5.66
CA GLU A 380 20.84 -5.03 -4.73
C GLU A 380 19.58 -5.12 -3.85
N ALA A 381 18.54 -5.81 -4.30
CA ALA A 381 17.29 -6.00 -3.55
C ALA A 381 17.30 -7.29 -2.69
N ARG A 382 18.32 -8.13 -2.83
CA ARG A 382 18.37 -9.47 -2.22
C ARG A 382 18.19 -9.42 -0.70
N GLU A 383 18.82 -8.47 -0.01
CA GLU A 383 18.74 -8.36 1.45
C GLU A 383 17.58 -7.49 1.96
N SER A 384 16.67 -7.05 1.08
CA SER A 384 15.54 -6.18 1.44
C SER A 384 14.52 -6.83 2.40
N TYR A 385 14.55 -8.15 2.57
CA TYR A 385 13.73 -8.84 3.59
C TYR A 385 14.25 -8.59 5.01
N ARG A 386 15.54 -8.27 5.20
CA ARG A 386 16.14 -8.05 6.53
C ARG A 386 15.61 -6.80 7.23
N GLU A 387 15.27 -5.77 6.45
CA GLU A 387 14.53 -4.60 6.92
C GLU A 387 13.24 -5.03 7.65
N LEU A 388 12.49 -5.95 7.03
CA LEU A 388 11.22 -6.43 7.57
C LEU A 388 11.42 -7.40 8.75
N GLU A 389 12.49 -8.20 8.78
CA GLU A 389 12.89 -8.95 9.97
C GLU A 389 13.17 -8.02 11.17
N ALA A 390 13.88 -6.92 10.96
CA ALA A 390 14.17 -5.95 12.02
C ALA A 390 12.89 -5.32 12.58
N ARG A 391 11.91 -5.00 11.71
CA ARG A 391 10.59 -4.52 12.16
C ARG A 391 9.83 -5.57 12.98
N LEU A 392 9.90 -6.85 12.59
CA LEU A 392 9.27 -7.94 13.36
C LEU A 392 9.86 -8.04 14.77
N GLU A 393 11.17 -7.94 14.90
CA GLU A 393 11.81 -7.94 16.23
C GLU A 393 11.41 -6.70 17.04
N GLN A 394 11.34 -5.51 16.42
CA GLN A 394 10.85 -4.31 17.08
C GLN A 394 9.41 -4.50 17.60
N LEU A 395 8.52 -5.12 16.83
CA LEU A 395 7.13 -5.37 17.23
C LEU A 395 6.95 -6.45 18.32
N ARG A 396 8.03 -7.14 18.69
CA ARG A 396 8.07 -8.05 19.85
C ARG A 396 8.63 -7.37 21.09
N ALA A 397 9.28 -6.22 20.94
CA ALA A 397 9.83 -5.48 22.07
C ALA A 397 8.70 -4.99 23.00
N PRO A 398 8.79 -5.19 24.33
CA PRO A 398 7.71 -4.87 25.26
C PRO A 398 7.24 -3.40 25.21
N ASP A 399 8.16 -2.48 24.99
CA ASP A 399 7.91 -1.04 24.87
C ASP A 399 7.13 -0.70 23.58
N CYS A 400 7.50 -1.29 22.46
CA CYS A 400 6.77 -1.15 21.20
C CYS A 400 5.35 -1.72 21.31
N VAL A 401 5.21 -2.90 21.94
CA VAL A 401 3.90 -3.51 22.23
C VAL A 401 3.05 -2.59 23.11
N ALA A 402 3.62 -2.05 24.19
CA ALA A 402 2.93 -1.12 25.07
C ALA A 402 2.49 0.17 24.35
N MET A 403 3.33 0.72 23.49
CA MET A 403 3.02 1.89 22.66
C MET A 403 1.84 1.62 21.72
N VAL A 404 1.85 0.51 20.98
CA VAL A 404 0.75 0.13 20.08
C VAL A 404 -0.56 -0.05 20.87
N HIS A 405 -0.52 -0.72 22.02
CA HIS A 405 -1.69 -0.87 22.88
C HIS A 405 -2.20 0.47 23.41
N ALA A 406 -1.31 1.38 23.82
CA ALA A 406 -1.69 2.70 24.31
C ALA A 406 -2.44 3.48 23.21
N ILE A 407 -1.93 3.50 21.98
CA ILE A 407 -2.59 4.15 20.84
C ILE A 407 -3.98 3.53 20.61
N LEU A 408 -4.07 2.20 20.49
CA LEU A 408 -5.33 1.50 20.22
C LEU A 408 -6.40 1.71 21.30
N ASN A 409 -6.00 1.73 22.57
CA ASN A 409 -6.90 1.94 23.70
C ASN A 409 -7.42 3.38 23.76
N ALA A 410 -6.64 4.33 23.24
CA ALA A 410 -7.01 5.73 23.21
C ALA A 410 -8.02 6.03 22.08
N LEU A 411 -8.03 5.24 21.00
CA LEU A 411 -8.99 5.41 19.89
C LEU A 411 -10.45 5.31 20.36
N PRO A 412 -11.39 6.03 19.73
CA PRO A 412 -12.82 5.88 19.98
C PRO A 412 -13.26 4.41 19.99
N GLN A 413 -14.13 4.06 20.93
CA GLN A 413 -14.76 2.74 20.94
C GLN A 413 -15.95 2.77 19.97
N ALA A 414 -16.13 1.71 19.18
CA ALA A 414 -17.38 1.50 18.48
C ALA A 414 -18.49 1.39 19.55
N SER A 415 -19.52 2.24 19.49
CA SER A 415 -20.68 2.09 20.38
C SER A 415 -21.32 0.72 20.10
N GLU A 416 -21.27 -0.19 21.07
CA GLU A 416 -21.85 -1.54 20.95
C GLU A 416 -23.34 -1.47 20.57
N ASP A 417 -24.03 -0.40 20.99
CA ASP A 417 -25.46 -0.17 20.76
C ASP A 417 -25.84 -0.04 19.27
N ARG A 418 -24.94 0.38 18.37
CA ARG A 418 -25.28 0.52 16.93
C ARG A 418 -25.28 -0.81 16.17
N ALA A 419 -24.64 -1.85 16.69
CA ALA A 419 -24.55 -3.13 15.98
C ALA A 419 -25.83 -3.96 16.10
N ALA A 420 -26.68 -3.68 17.10
CA ALA A 420 -27.89 -4.45 17.36
C ALA A 420 -29.13 -3.98 16.56
N GLU A 421 -29.13 -2.77 15.99
CA GLU A 421 -30.33 -2.15 15.40
C GLU A 421 -30.49 -2.31 13.88
N ALA A 422 -29.59 -3.02 13.18
CA ALA A 422 -29.69 -3.18 11.72
C ALA A 422 -30.07 -4.60 11.24
N PRO A 423 -31.26 -5.15 11.55
CA PRO A 423 -31.85 -6.20 10.74
C PRO A 423 -32.80 -5.56 9.70
N GLY A 424 -32.30 -5.28 8.48
CA GLY A 424 -33.17 -5.19 7.29
C GLY A 424 -33.42 -3.81 6.64
N GLY A 425 -32.81 -2.73 7.11
CA GLY A 425 -32.86 -1.44 6.41
C GLY A 425 -31.69 -1.29 5.46
N GLY A 426 -31.95 -1.25 4.14
CA GLY A 426 -30.91 -1.00 3.14
C GLY A 426 -30.07 0.21 3.52
N VAL A 427 -28.75 0.00 3.67
CA VAL A 427 -27.78 1.06 3.93
C VAL A 427 -27.75 1.93 2.68
N ALA A 428 -28.65 2.90 2.59
CA ALA A 428 -28.56 3.98 1.63
C ALA A 428 -27.19 4.64 1.83
N ALA A 429 -26.44 4.77 0.73
CA ALA A 429 -25.10 5.31 0.69
C ALA A 429 -25.01 6.68 1.38
N ALA A 430 -24.74 6.68 2.68
CA ALA A 430 -24.34 7.85 3.43
C ALA A 430 -22.83 8.08 3.20
N ALA A 431 -22.46 8.29 1.94
CA ALA A 431 -21.17 8.86 1.56
C ALA A 431 -21.29 10.38 1.33
N GLY A 432 -22.29 11.01 1.95
CA GLY A 432 -22.29 12.46 2.13
C GLY A 432 -21.30 12.80 3.23
N ALA A 433 -20.34 13.71 2.92
CA ALA A 433 -19.29 14.18 3.82
C ALA A 433 -19.72 14.15 5.28
N ALA A 434 -19.27 13.12 6.02
CA ALA A 434 -19.47 13.08 7.45
C ALA A 434 -18.75 14.32 7.99
N ALA A 435 -19.49 15.23 8.61
CA ALA A 435 -18.88 16.35 9.31
C ALA A 435 -17.81 15.78 10.25
N GLU A 436 -16.60 16.34 10.21
CA GLU A 436 -15.47 15.92 11.04
C GLU A 436 -16.01 15.72 12.47
N PRO A 437 -15.94 14.51 13.05
CA PRO A 437 -16.53 14.27 14.36
C PRO A 437 -15.95 15.31 15.32
N PRO A 438 -16.80 16.15 15.96
CA PRO A 438 -16.32 17.25 16.77
C PRO A 438 -15.37 16.69 17.83
N GLY A 439 -14.09 17.00 17.67
CA GLY A 439 -13.05 16.56 18.59
C GLY A 439 -11.98 15.62 18.03
N ALA A 440 -11.96 15.17 16.77
CA ALA A 440 -10.83 14.34 16.30
C ALA A 440 -9.48 15.08 16.37
N ARG A 441 -9.44 16.33 15.86
CA ARG A 441 -8.25 17.20 15.97
C ARG A 441 -7.95 17.62 17.41
N ALA A 442 -8.98 18.02 18.17
CA ALA A 442 -8.81 18.37 19.59
C ALA A 442 -8.37 17.16 20.43
N TRP A 443 -8.80 15.95 20.08
CA TRP A 443 -8.37 14.70 20.70
C TRP A 443 -6.92 14.40 20.34
N LEU A 444 -6.51 14.58 19.08
CA LEU A 444 -5.11 14.51 18.70
C LEU A 444 -4.30 15.50 19.51
N ASP A 445 -4.65 16.78 19.49
CA ASP A 445 -3.90 17.81 20.21
C ASP A 445 -3.87 17.56 21.74
N ALA A 446 -4.93 17.00 22.31
CA ALA A 446 -5.02 16.65 23.73
C ALA A 446 -4.24 15.38 24.11
N ASN A 447 -4.17 14.40 23.20
CA ASN A 447 -3.57 13.09 23.48
C ASN A 447 -2.19 12.93 22.85
N LEU A 448 -1.80 13.77 21.89
CA LEU A 448 -0.46 13.78 21.29
C LEU A 448 0.61 13.97 22.37
N PRO A 449 0.44 14.83 23.39
CA PRO A 449 1.40 14.92 24.49
C PRO A 449 1.50 13.62 25.30
N THR A 450 0.39 12.92 25.52
CA THR A 450 0.36 11.63 26.23
C THR A 450 0.99 10.50 25.41
N VAL A 451 0.67 10.46 24.12
CA VAL A 451 1.29 9.53 23.15
C VAL A 451 2.78 9.84 23.04
N ALA A 452 3.16 11.12 22.87
CA ALA A 452 4.54 11.56 22.83
C ALA A 452 5.27 11.30 24.14
N ALA A 453 4.62 11.40 25.30
CA ALA A 453 5.20 11.06 26.60
C ALA A 453 5.43 9.55 26.73
N ALA A 454 4.47 8.73 26.28
CA ALA A 454 4.63 7.27 26.21
C ALA A 454 5.75 6.88 25.22
N THR A 455 5.83 7.54 24.06
CA THR A 455 6.89 7.37 23.06
C THR A 455 8.23 7.87 23.54
N ALA A 456 8.29 8.98 24.29
CA ALA A 456 9.52 9.51 24.87
C ALA A 456 10.03 8.61 26.00
N ALA A 457 9.14 8.07 26.82
CA ALA A 457 9.50 7.07 27.83
C ALA A 457 10.05 5.79 27.18
N ALA A 458 9.43 5.31 26.09
CA ALA A 458 9.94 4.17 25.31
C ALA A 458 11.27 4.49 24.62
N GLY A 459 11.37 5.64 23.95
CA GLY A 459 12.56 6.09 23.22
C GLY A 459 13.78 6.34 24.10
N PHE A 460 13.57 6.79 25.35
CA PHE A 460 14.66 6.93 26.33
C PHE A 460 15.27 5.57 26.71
N VAL A 461 14.43 4.52 26.79
CA VAL A 461 14.85 3.14 27.07
C VAL A 461 15.58 2.53 25.88
N VAL A 462 15.05 2.67 24.66
CA VAL A 462 15.72 2.18 23.43
C VAL A 462 17.05 2.88 23.22
N GLY A 463 17.11 4.21 23.35
CA GLY A 463 18.36 4.97 23.25
C GLY A 463 19.38 4.61 24.36
N ALA A 464 18.93 4.22 25.55
CA ALA A 464 19.81 3.73 26.60
C ALA A 464 20.34 2.30 26.31
N LEU A 465 19.49 1.42 25.81
CA LEU A 465 19.85 0.04 25.44
C LEU A 465 20.79 -0.01 24.22
N LEU A 466 20.57 0.82 23.21
CA LEU A 466 21.47 0.95 22.05
C LEU A 466 22.86 1.47 22.47
N ARG A 467 22.91 2.46 23.37
CA ARG A 467 24.18 2.94 23.95
C ARG A 467 24.87 1.90 24.83
N ALA A 468 24.12 1.05 25.54
CA ALA A 468 24.67 -0.03 26.34
C ALA A 468 25.18 -1.21 25.48
N GLY A 469 24.49 -1.54 24.38
CA GLY A 469 24.89 -2.57 23.41
C GLY A 469 26.14 -2.18 22.61
N ALA A 470 26.22 -0.93 22.17
CA ALA A 470 27.39 -0.39 21.47
C ALA A 470 28.66 -0.37 22.34
N ARG A 471 28.52 -0.24 23.67
CA ARG A 471 29.64 -0.31 24.63
C ARG A 471 30.12 -1.72 24.96
N ARG A 472 29.34 -2.77 24.67
CA ARG A 472 29.74 -4.18 24.87
C ARG A 472 30.44 -4.81 23.65
N LYS A 473 30.39 -4.15 22.49
CA LYS A 473 31.05 -4.60 21.24
C LYS A 473 32.37 -3.87 20.95
N ARG A 474 32.79 -2.95 21.83
CA ARG A 474 34.17 -2.44 21.93
C ARG A 474 34.79 -3.07 23.16
#